data_AF-A0A6J5XU58-F1
#
_entry.id   AF-A0A6J5XU58-F1
#
_cell.length_a   1.000
_cell.length_b   1.000
_cell.length_c   1.000
_cell.angle_alpha   90.00
_cell.angle_beta   90.00
_cell.angle_gamma   90.00
#
_symmetry.space_group_name_H-M   'P 1'
#
loop_
_entity.id
_entity.type
_entity.pdbx_description
1 polymer ?
#
loop_
_entity_poly.entity_id
_entity_poly.type
_entity_poly.pdbx_seq_one_letter_code
_entity_poly.pdbx_strand_id
1 'polypeptide(L)' 'MASYALIRLAMFVALCMVVSVPIAYPITCDQVSRNLVPCLDYLRNCGAVPKPCCRGISNLNDLGRTTAERRTICNCLK' A
#
# COMPACT_ATOMS: atom_id res chain seq x y z
N MET A 1 -42.01 13.97 -16.93
CA MET A 1 -41.55 14.49 -15.62
C MET A 1 -40.90 13.40 -14.77
N ALA A 2 -41.58 12.27 -14.51
CA ALA A 2 -41.06 11.15 -13.72
C ALA A 2 -39.76 10.52 -14.26
N SER A 3 -39.61 10.45 -15.59
CA SER A 3 -38.40 9.87 -16.22
C SER A 3 -37.12 10.66 -15.94
N TYR A 4 -37.20 11.99 -15.85
CA TYR A 4 -36.04 12.85 -15.56
C TYR A 4 -35.57 12.73 -14.10
N ALA A 5 -36.51 12.52 -13.17
CA ALA A 5 -36.20 12.30 -11.76
C ALA A 5 -35.44 10.98 -11.54
N LEU A 6 -35.87 9.90 -12.21
CA LEU A 6 -35.19 8.60 -12.15
C LEU A 6 -33.78 8.66 -12.77
N ILE A 7 -33.62 9.33 -13.90
CA ILE A 7 -32.31 9.51 -14.55
C ILE A 7 -31.35 10.31 -13.64
N ARG A 8 -31.81 11.39 -13.01
CA ARG A 8 -30.99 12.17 -12.07
C ARG A 8 -30.58 11.36 -10.85
N LEU A 9 -31.50 10.58 -10.29
CA LEU A 9 -31.24 9.76 -9.11
C LEU A 9 -30.22 8.66 -9.42
N ALA A 10 -30.36 8.00 -10.57
CA ALA A 10 -29.40 7.00 -11.05
C ALA A 10 -28.00 7.61 -11.27
N MET A 11 -27.92 8.80 -11.87
CA MET A 11 -26.67 9.50 -12.11
C MET A 11 -25.98 9.93 -10.79
N PHE A 12 -26.76 10.38 -9.81
CA PHE A 12 -26.26 10.75 -8.48
C PHE A 12 -25.69 9.54 -7.73
N VAL A 13 -26.39 8.40 -7.76
CA VAL A 13 -25.92 7.14 -7.17
C VAL A 13 -24.64 6.64 -7.85
N ALA A 14 -24.57 6.72 -9.18
CA ALA A 14 -23.37 6.34 -9.94
C ALA A 14 -22.15 7.21 -9.57
N LEU A 15 -22.35 8.54 -9.42
CA LEU A 15 -21.30 9.45 -8.96
C LEU A 15 -20.82 9.11 -7.54
N CYS A 16 -21.73 8.78 -6.62
CA CYS A 16 -21.36 8.38 -5.26
C CYS A 16 -20.53 7.09 -5.23
N MET A 17 -20.83 6.13 -6.11
CA MET A 17 -20.06 4.87 -6.21
C MET A 17 -18.62 5.12 -6.68
N VAL A 18 -18.40 6.00 -7.65
CA VAL A 18 -17.05 6.30 -8.20
C VAL A 18 -16.12 6.91 -7.14
N VAL A 19 -16.65 7.74 -6.23
CA VAL A 19 -15.86 8.39 -5.16
C VAL A 19 -15.42 7.38 -4.09
N SER A 20 -16.11 6.24 -3.97
CA SER A 20 -15.85 5.25 -2.92
C SER A 20 -14.71 4.27 -3.23
N VAL A 21 -14.15 4.29 -4.45
CA VAL A 21 -13.03 3.42 -4.81
C VAL A 21 -11.73 4.00 -4.22
N PRO A 22 -11.10 3.32 -3.24
CA PRO A 22 -9.81 3.75 -2.74
C PRO A 22 -8.80 3.69 -3.89
N ILE A 23 -8.18 4.83 -4.19
CA ILE A 23 -7.07 4.90 -5.15
C ILE A 23 -5.89 4.16 -4.52
N ALA A 24 -5.75 2.87 -4.83
CA ALA A 24 -4.62 2.08 -4.37
C ALA A 24 -3.39 2.41 -5.23
N TYR A 25 -2.42 3.12 -4.65
CA TYR A 25 -1.12 3.30 -5.29
C TYR A 25 -0.36 1.97 -5.23
N PRO A 26 0.21 1.50 -6.37
CA PRO A 26 0.98 0.26 -6.36
C PRO A 26 2.22 0.41 -5.48
N ILE A 27 2.50 -0.61 -4.67
CA ILE A 27 3.75 -0.70 -3.89
C ILE A 27 4.92 -0.74 -4.87
N THR A 28 5.90 0.15 -4.68
CA THR A 28 7.09 0.23 -5.52
C THR A 28 8.32 -0.37 -4.84
N CYS A 29 9.27 -0.90 -5.62
CA CYS A 29 10.50 -1.45 -5.05
C CYS A 29 11.40 -0.37 -4.43
N ASP A 30 11.34 0.88 -4.89
CA ASP A 30 12.05 2.00 -4.24
C ASP A 30 11.52 2.25 -2.82
N GLN A 31 10.19 2.24 -2.66
CA GLN A 31 9.55 2.31 -1.35
C GLN A 31 9.94 1.14 -0.45
N VAL A 32 10.01 -0.09 -0.99
CA VAL A 32 10.49 -1.24 -0.23
C VAL A 32 11.94 -1.02 0.22
N SER A 33 12.83 -0.70 -0.71
CA SER A 33 14.26 -0.49 -0.45
C SER A 33 14.50 0.58 0.63
N ARG A 34 13.83 1.74 0.55
CA ARG A 34 13.97 2.82 1.54
C ARG A 34 13.63 2.38 2.97
N ASN A 35 12.65 1.49 3.14
CA ASN A 35 12.31 0.95 4.45
C ASN A 35 13.36 -0.05 4.97
N LEU A 36 14.15 -0.69 4.09
CA LEU A 36 15.23 -1.62 4.46
C LEU A 36 16.62 -1.02 4.58
N VAL A 37 16.88 0.16 4.00
CA VAL A 37 18.16 0.89 4.17
C VAL A 37 18.66 0.88 5.62
N PRO A 38 17.86 1.20 6.66
CA PRO A 38 18.33 1.18 8.04
C PRO A 38 18.64 -0.22 8.59
N CYS A 39 18.27 -1.29 7.90
CA CYS A 39 18.55 -2.67 8.30
C CYS A 39 19.88 -3.19 7.74
N LEU A 40 20.47 -2.52 6.73
CA LEU A 40 21.62 -3.05 5.98
C LEU A 40 22.82 -3.39 6.87
N ASP A 41 23.11 -2.56 7.86
CA ASP A 41 24.23 -2.79 8.78
C ASP A 41 24.00 -4.05 9.63
N TYR A 42 22.80 -4.19 10.21
CA TYR A 42 22.41 -5.39 10.94
C TYR A 42 22.42 -6.64 10.05
N LEU A 43 21.92 -6.54 8.80
CA LEU A 43 21.87 -7.67 7.87
C LEU A 43 23.26 -8.14 7.41
N ARG A 44 24.26 -7.25 7.36
CA ARG A 44 25.61 -7.56 6.88
C ARG A 44 26.57 -7.92 8.00
N ASN A 45 26.50 -7.18 9.11
CA ASN A 45 27.49 -7.21 10.18
C ASN A 45 26.95 -7.81 11.48
N CYS A 46 25.64 -8.14 11.54
CA CYS A 46 24.93 -8.52 12.76
C CYS A 46 25.04 -7.42 13.84
N GLY A 47 24.63 -7.74 15.08
CA GLY A 47 24.69 -6.82 16.22
C GLY A 47 23.33 -6.34 16.68
N ALA A 48 23.25 -5.14 17.25
CA ALA A 48 21.97 -4.61 17.73
C ALA A 48 21.10 -4.14 16.55
N VAL A 49 19.82 -4.54 16.54
CA VAL A 49 18.88 -4.08 15.51
C VAL A 49 18.61 -2.57 15.70
N PRO A 50 18.87 -1.73 14.68
CA PRO A 50 18.56 -0.31 14.77
C PRO A 50 17.05 -0.09 14.92
N LYS A 51 16.61 0.76 15.85
CA LYS A 51 15.18 1.13 15.98
C LYS A 51 14.54 1.56 14.64
N PRO A 52 15.23 2.30 13.75
CA PRO A 52 14.70 2.63 12.43
C PRO A 52 14.46 1.40 11.53
N CYS A 53 15.25 0.32 11.68
CA CYS A 53 15.04 -0.92 10.94
C CYS A 53 13.69 -1.54 11.32
N CYS A 54 13.41 -1.71 12.61
CA CYS A 54 12.12 -2.25 13.06
C CYS A 54 10.93 -1.41 12.59
N ARG A 55 11.07 -0.07 12.60
CA ARG A 55 10.02 0.82 12.06
C ARG A 55 9.81 0.61 10.56
N GLY A 56 10.89 0.49 9.79
CA GLY A 56 10.82 0.18 8.36
C GLY A 56 10.12 -1.16 8.09
N ILE A 57 10.45 -2.20 8.84
CA ILE A 57 9.78 -3.52 8.73
C ILE A 57 8.29 -3.42 9.11
N SER A 58 7.94 -2.68 10.17
CA SER A 58 6.54 -2.44 10.54
C SER A 58 5.77 -1.75 9.42
N ASN A 59 6.35 -0.72 8.81
CA ASN A 59 5.74 -0.04 7.66
C ASN A 59 5.52 -1.00 6.48
N LEU A 60 6.49 -1.87 6.17
CA LEU A 60 6.31 -2.87 5.11
C LEU A 60 5.20 -3.87 5.42
N ASN A 61 5.06 -4.25 6.70
CA ASN A 61 3.96 -5.11 7.13
C ASN A 61 2.59 -4.41 6.98
N ASP A 62 2.51 -3.11 7.28
CA ASP A 62 1.30 -2.32 7.13
C ASP A 62 0.93 -2.07 5.66
N LEU A 63 1.92 -2.07 4.76
CA LEU A 63 1.72 -2.03 3.31
C LEU A 63 1.27 -3.40 2.75
N GLY A 64 1.77 -4.50 3.32
CA GLY A 64 1.50 -5.87 2.90
C GLY A 64 0.20 -6.47 3.47
N ARG A 65 -0.94 -5.77 3.36
CA ARG A 65 -2.22 -6.19 3.96
C ARG A 65 -2.85 -7.38 3.23
N THR A 66 -2.60 -7.51 1.94
CA THR A 66 -3.12 -8.56 1.06
C THR A 66 -2.03 -9.49 0.56
N THR A 67 -2.41 -10.69 0.13
CA THR A 67 -1.47 -11.64 -0.50
C THR A 67 -0.81 -11.07 -1.76
N ALA A 68 -1.54 -10.27 -2.55
CA ALA A 68 -1.01 -9.62 -3.73
C ALA A 68 0.09 -8.61 -3.37
N GLU A 69 -0.16 -7.74 -2.39
CA GLU A 69 0.83 -6.76 -1.89
C GLU A 69 2.07 -7.45 -1.31
N ARG A 70 1.88 -8.51 -0.52
CA ARG A 70 2.99 -9.30 0.03
C ARG A 70 3.85 -9.92 -1.08
N ARG A 71 3.23 -10.45 -2.14
CA ARG A 71 3.97 -10.97 -3.30
C ARG A 71 4.78 -9.86 -3.97
N THR A 72 4.20 -8.68 -4.15
CA THR A 72 4.93 -7.52 -4.70
C THR A 72 6.13 -7.14 -3.83
N ILE A 73 5.95 -7.03 -2.51
CA ILE A 73 7.04 -6.75 -1.57
C ILE A 73 8.12 -7.82 -1.68
N CYS A 74 7.76 -9.12 -1.60
CA CYS A 74 8.73 -10.21 -1.69
C CYS A 74 9.50 -10.22 -3.02
N ASN A 75 8.84 -9.90 -4.14
CA ASN A 75 9.50 -9.83 -5.44
C ASN A 75 10.55 -8.70 -5.50
N CYS A 76 10.36 -7.61 -4.75
CA CYS A 76 11.36 -6.55 -4.63
C CYS A 76 12.53 -6.91 -3.69
N LEU A 77 12.35 -7.86 -2.78
CA LEU A 77 13.37 -8.28 -1.80
C LEU A 77 14.28 -9.42 -2.28
N LYS A 78 13.90 -10.07 -3.38
CA LYS A 78 14.63 -11.17 -4.00
C LYS A 78 15.99 -10.71 -4.53
#